data_AF-A0A087UHD6-F1
#
_entry.id   AF-A0A087UHD6-F1
#
_cell.length_a   1.000
_cell.length_b   1.000
_cell.length_c   1.000
_cell.angle_alpha   90.00
_cell.angle_beta   90.00
_cell.angle_gamma   90.00
#
_symmetry.space_group_name_H-M   'P 1'
#
loop_
_entity.id
_entity.type
_entity.pdbx_description
1 polymer ?
#
loop_
_entity_poly.entity_id
_entity_poly.type
_entity_poly.pdbx_seq_one_letter_code
_entity_poly.pdbx_strand_id
1 'polypeptide(L)'
;MMACVSDESVKCDMRSDDKGKLCGTDIAIPYFVSFYILCSFLIINLFVAVIMDNFDYLTRDWSILGPHHLDEFVRLWSEYDPDAKGRIKHLDVVTLLRKISPPLGFGKLCPHRVACKRLVSMNMPLNSDGTVNFNATLFAVVRTSLKIKTEGRLWMLL
;
A
#
# COMPACT_ATOMS: atom_id res chain seq x y z
N MET A 1 17.65 -40.08 4.16
CA MET A 1 19.08 -39.89 3.89
C MET A 1 19.84 -41.20 4.00
N MET A 2 19.96 -41.82 5.18
CA MET A 2 20.73 -43.06 5.37
C MET A 2 20.24 -44.26 4.55
N ALA A 3 18.94 -44.37 4.30
CA ALA A 3 18.37 -45.45 3.47
C ALA A 3 18.75 -45.38 1.97
N CYS A 4 19.38 -44.29 1.51
CA CYS A 4 19.81 -44.10 0.12
C CYS A 4 21.34 -44.16 -0.04
N VAL A 5 22.07 -44.28 1.06
CA VAL A 5 23.53 -44.46 1.09
C VAL A 5 23.83 -45.91 0.70
N SER A 6 24.98 -46.14 0.05
CA SER A 6 25.45 -47.49 -0.26
C SER A 6 25.72 -48.25 1.04
N ASP A 7 24.80 -49.11 1.45
CA ASP A 7 24.91 -49.97 2.62
C ASP A 7 24.55 -51.41 2.26
N GLU A 8 25.12 -52.39 2.96
CA GLU A 8 24.92 -53.83 2.67
C GLU A 8 23.47 -54.28 2.87
N SER A 9 22.70 -53.51 3.65
CA SER A 9 21.29 -53.73 3.91
C SER A 9 20.36 -53.27 2.78
N VAL A 10 20.84 -52.42 1.87
CA VAL A 10 20.03 -51.80 0.81
C VAL A 10 20.14 -52.61 -0.47
N LYS A 11 19.09 -53.39 -0.77
CA LYS A 11 19.03 -54.23 -1.98
C LYS A 11 18.17 -53.60 -3.07
N CYS A 12 18.59 -53.78 -4.31
CA CYS A 12 17.81 -53.37 -5.47
C CYS A 12 16.52 -54.20 -5.60
N ASP A 13 15.45 -53.56 -6.06
CA ASP A 13 14.14 -54.19 -6.28
C ASP A 13 14.23 -55.40 -7.24
N MET A 14 13.40 -56.41 -7.02
CA MET A 14 13.34 -57.62 -7.86
C MET A 14 12.86 -57.37 -9.29
N ARG A 15 12.36 -56.17 -9.58
CA ARG A 15 11.95 -55.74 -10.92
C ARG A 15 13.01 -54.91 -11.65
N SER A 16 14.09 -54.50 -10.98
CA SER A 16 15.19 -53.80 -11.65
C SER A 16 16.08 -54.76 -12.44
N ASP A 17 16.94 -54.26 -13.30
CA ASP A 17 17.92 -55.09 -14.02
C ASP A 17 19.04 -55.61 -13.08
N ASP A 18 19.25 -54.94 -11.95
CA ASP A 18 20.27 -55.24 -10.95
C ASP A 18 19.71 -55.99 -9.72
N LYS A 19 18.85 -56.97 -9.95
CA LYS A 19 18.13 -57.72 -8.90
C LYS A 19 19.07 -58.30 -7.85
N GLY A 20 18.80 -58.02 -6.58
CA GLY A 20 19.53 -58.59 -5.45
C GLY A 20 20.96 -58.06 -5.27
N LYS A 21 21.42 -57.12 -6.11
CA LYS A 21 22.65 -56.36 -5.88
C LYS A 21 22.42 -55.27 -4.83
N LEU A 22 23.53 -54.74 -4.33
CA LEU A 22 23.52 -53.57 -3.45
C LEU A 22 23.10 -52.33 -4.25
N CYS A 23 22.18 -51.57 -3.67
CA CYS A 23 21.65 -50.33 -4.23
C CYS A 23 21.98 -49.16 -3.30
N GLY A 24 22.07 -47.95 -3.85
CA GLY A 24 22.39 -46.74 -3.09
C GLY A 24 23.66 -46.06 -3.60
N THR A 25 23.83 -44.80 -3.23
CA THR A 25 25.02 -44.01 -3.60
C THR A 25 25.39 -43.08 -2.47
N ASP A 26 26.68 -42.97 -2.18
CA ASP A 26 27.20 -42.03 -1.18
C ASP A 26 26.95 -40.57 -1.58
N ILE A 27 26.66 -40.30 -2.87
CA ILE A 27 26.24 -38.99 -3.38
C ILE A 27 24.87 -38.56 -2.80
N ALA A 28 24.09 -39.49 -2.25
CA ALA A 28 22.85 -39.17 -1.56
C ALA A 28 23.08 -38.22 -0.38
N ILE A 29 24.24 -38.31 0.29
CA ILE A 29 24.58 -37.46 1.44
C ILE A 29 24.65 -35.98 1.02
N PRO A 30 25.55 -35.57 0.10
CA PRO A 30 25.61 -34.17 -0.34
C PRO A 30 24.33 -33.71 -1.05
N TYR A 31 23.59 -34.61 -1.71
CA TYR A 31 22.28 -34.29 -2.32
C TYR A 31 21.25 -33.84 -1.27
N PHE A 32 21.03 -34.63 -0.22
CA PHE A 32 20.05 -34.28 0.81
C PHE A 32 20.47 -33.06 1.64
N VAL A 33 21.77 -32.91 1.92
CA VAL A 33 22.29 -31.74 2.65
C VAL A 33 22.15 -30.45 1.84
N SER A 34 22.53 -30.46 0.56
CA SER A 34 22.36 -29.29 -0.30
C SER A 34 20.89 -28.93 -0.50
N PHE A 35 20.03 -29.93 -0.71
CA PHE A 35 18.58 -29.72 -0.81
C PHE A 35 18.00 -29.10 0.47
N TYR A 36 18.40 -29.58 1.65
CA TYR A 36 17.94 -29.02 2.93
C TYR A 36 18.35 -27.56 3.09
N ILE A 37 19.61 -27.22 2.83
CA ILE A 37 20.11 -25.83 2.91
C ILE A 37 19.37 -24.93 1.92
N LEU A 38 19.22 -25.36 0.67
CA LEU A 38 18.51 -24.60 -0.36
C LEU A 38 17.03 -24.41 0.00
N CYS A 39 16.35 -25.48 0.44
CA CYS A 39 14.95 -25.42 0.84
C CYS A 39 14.74 -24.50 2.04
N SER A 40 15.57 -24.60 3.09
CA SER A 40 15.52 -23.69 4.24
C SER A 40 15.79 -22.23 3.84
N PHE A 41 16.75 -21.97 2.96
CA PHE A 41 17.01 -20.63 2.44
C PHE A 41 15.80 -20.06 1.70
N LEU A 42 15.18 -20.85 0.83
CA LEU A 42 13.97 -20.44 0.11
C LEU A 42 12.80 -20.18 1.05
N ILE A 43 12.54 -21.06 2.02
CA ILE A 43 11.45 -20.89 3.00
C ILE A 43 11.66 -19.63 3.85
N ILE A 44 12.88 -19.40 4.34
CA ILE A 44 13.20 -18.20 5.13
C ILE A 44 13.02 -16.94 4.29
N ASN A 45 13.53 -16.91 3.07
CA ASN A 45 13.40 -15.73 2.20
C ASN A 45 11.94 -15.48 1.79
N LEU A 46 11.16 -16.54 1.56
CA LEU A 46 9.72 -16.41 1.34
C LEU A 46 9.03 -15.83 2.56
N PHE A 47 9.37 -16.30 3.76
CA PHE A 47 8.82 -15.78 5.00
C PHE A 47 9.19 -14.32 5.23
N VAL A 48 10.44 -13.92 4.98
CA VAL A 48 10.89 -12.53 5.05
C VAL A 48 10.16 -11.66 4.03
N ALA A 49 9.98 -12.12 2.79
CA ALA A 49 9.24 -11.37 1.78
C ALA A 49 7.78 -11.15 2.21
N VAL A 50 7.10 -12.21 2.66
CA VAL A 50 5.73 -12.12 3.19
C VAL A 50 5.66 -11.19 4.39
N ILE A 51 6.59 -11.30 5.34
CA ILE A 51 6.62 -10.39 6.49
C ILE A 51 6.90 -8.96 6.07
N MET A 52 7.82 -8.69 5.14
CA MET A 52 8.07 -7.33 4.68
C MET A 52 6.85 -6.74 3.98
N ASP A 53 6.14 -7.52 3.17
CA ASP A 53 4.87 -7.07 2.57
C ASP A 53 3.81 -6.78 3.64
N ASN A 54 3.72 -7.64 4.66
CA ASN A 54 2.80 -7.46 5.79
C ASN A 54 3.23 -6.31 6.72
N PHE A 55 4.52 -6.10 6.92
CA PHE A 55 5.06 -5.03 7.74
C PHE A 55 4.98 -3.70 7.02
N ASP A 56 5.24 -3.64 5.72
CA ASP A 56 4.97 -2.47 4.89
C ASP A 56 3.49 -2.15 4.86
N TYR A 57 2.61 -3.16 4.90
CA TYR A 57 1.18 -2.97 5.10
C TYR A 57 0.87 -2.41 6.50
N LEU A 58 1.41 -2.99 7.57
CA LEU A 58 1.16 -2.60 8.96
C LEU A 58 1.87 -1.29 9.38
N THR A 59 2.99 -0.93 8.74
CA THR A 59 3.73 0.33 8.99
C THR A 59 3.34 1.45 8.04
N ARG A 60 2.60 1.15 6.97
CA ARG A 60 1.83 2.17 6.23
C ARG A 60 0.76 2.84 7.08
N ASP A 61 0.41 2.28 8.24
CA ASP A 61 -0.47 2.91 9.22
C ASP A 61 0.15 4.13 9.95
N TRP A 62 1.38 4.55 9.61
CA TRP A 62 1.93 5.85 10.02
C TRP A 62 2.21 6.83 8.87
N SER A 63 1.97 6.45 7.60
CA SER A 63 2.31 7.33 6.47
C SER A 63 1.21 8.37 6.18
N ILE A 64 0.92 9.24 7.15
CA ILE A 64 0.34 10.60 6.99
C ILE A 64 -1.08 10.70 6.40
N LEU A 65 -1.59 9.73 5.62
CA LEU A 65 -2.87 9.79 4.93
C LEU A 65 -3.37 8.41 4.45
N GLY A 66 -4.10 7.67 5.31
CA GLY A 66 -4.73 6.39 4.96
C GLY A 66 -6.09 6.52 4.22
N PRO A 67 -6.63 5.40 3.68
CA PRO A 67 -7.91 5.38 2.95
C PRO A 67 -9.09 5.83 3.82
N HIS A 68 -9.07 5.54 5.12
CA HIS A 68 -10.12 5.95 6.06
C HIS A 68 -10.31 7.48 6.13
N HIS A 69 -9.24 8.27 5.95
CA HIS A 69 -9.34 9.73 5.92
C HIS A 69 -10.00 10.21 4.62
N LEU A 70 -9.75 9.52 3.50
CA LEU A 70 -10.42 9.82 2.22
C LEU A 70 -11.90 9.45 2.30
N ASP A 71 -12.23 8.32 2.92
CA ASP A 71 -13.62 7.92 3.17
C ASP A 71 -14.35 8.93 4.05
N GLU A 72 -13.70 9.47 5.09
CA GLU A 72 -14.25 10.56 5.89
C GLU A 72 -14.50 11.83 5.06
N PHE A 73 -13.57 12.20 4.18
CA PHE A 73 -13.72 13.34 3.27
C PHE A 73 -14.90 13.14 2.31
N VAL A 74 -15.00 11.97 1.66
CA VAL A 74 -16.11 11.62 0.75
C VAL A 74 -17.44 11.66 1.48
N ARG A 75 -17.50 11.07 2.68
CA ARG A 75 -18.71 11.06 3.51
C ARG A 75 -19.16 12.48 3.84
N LEU A 76 -18.25 13.33 4.31
CA LEU A 76 -18.58 14.72 4.64
C LEU A 76 -18.91 15.54 3.39
N TRP A 77 -18.28 15.27 2.24
CA TRP A 77 -18.64 15.91 0.98
C TRP A 77 -20.09 15.61 0.59
N SER A 78 -20.54 14.36 0.77
CA SER A 78 -21.91 13.96 0.44
C SER A 78 -22.98 14.70 1.26
N GLU A 79 -22.65 15.21 2.46
CA GLU A 79 -23.55 16.08 3.23
C GLU A 79 -23.80 17.44 2.55
N TYR A 80 -22.86 17.92 1.73
CA TYR A 80 -22.94 19.21 1.03
C TYR A 80 -23.36 19.08 -0.44
N ASP A 81 -23.21 17.89 -1.03
CA ASP A 81 -23.62 17.58 -2.40
C ASP A 81 -24.55 16.34 -2.44
N PRO A 82 -25.80 16.46 -1.96
CA PRO A 82 -26.73 15.33 -1.90
C PRO A 82 -27.18 14.85 -3.29
N ASP A 83 -27.08 15.71 -4.30
CA ASP A 83 -27.46 15.40 -5.69
C ASP A 83 -26.32 14.76 -6.49
N ALA A 84 -25.14 14.57 -5.87
CA ALA A 84 -23.92 14.05 -6.53
C ALA A 84 -23.54 14.81 -7.81
N LYS A 85 -23.69 16.14 -7.82
CA LYS A 85 -23.30 17.01 -8.94
C LYS A 85 -21.78 17.06 -9.13
N GLY A 86 -21.02 16.65 -8.12
CA GLY A 86 -19.55 16.67 -8.11
C GLY A 86 -18.97 18.06 -7.91
N ARG A 87 -19.79 19.05 -7.53
CA ARG A 87 -19.40 20.45 -7.36
C ARG A 87 -20.11 21.10 -6.18
N ILE A 88 -19.39 21.87 -5.38
CA ILE A 88 -19.93 22.67 -4.27
C ILE A 88 -19.37 24.09 -4.30
N LYS A 89 -19.99 25.03 -3.58
CA LYS A 89 -19.48 26.41 -3.50
C LYS A 89 -18.20 26.46 -2.68
N HIS A 90 -17.27 27.33 -3.06
CA HIS A 90 -16.00 27.51 -2.35
C HIS A 90 -16.15 27.83 -0.84
N LEU A 91 -17.24 28.50 -0.45
CA LEU A 91 -17.55 28.78 0.96
C LEU A 91 -17.83 27.50 1.76
N ASP A 92 -18.55 26.55 1.16
CA ASP A 92 -18.90 25.28 1.80
C ASP A 92 -17.67 24.42 2.03
N VAL A 93 -16.69 24.47 1.11
CA VAL A 93 -15.39 23.81 1.24
C VAL A 93 -14.65 24.27 2.51
N VAL A 94 -14.69 25.56 2.84
CA VAL A 94 -14.06 26.09 4.06
C VAL A 94 -14.70 25.44 5.29
N THR A 95 -16.03 25.31 5.31
CA THR A 95 -16.75 24.69 6.43
C THR A 95 -16.53 23.18 6.51
N LEU A 96 -16.47 22.50 5.37
CA LEU A 96 -16.17 21.08 5.25
C LEU A 96 -14.77 20.76 5.78
N LEU A 97 -13.74 21.50 5.36
CA LEU A 97 -12.36 21.28 5.82
C LEU A 97 -12.18 21.58 7.32
N ARG A 98 -13.04 22.39 7.93
CA ARG A 98 -13.06 22.60 9.39
C ARG A 98 -13.72 21.45 10.16
N LYS A 99 -14.62 20.70 9.54
CA LYS A 99 -15.21 19.49 10.13
C LYS A 99 -14.22 18.33 10.14
N ILE A 100 -13.39 18.22 9.10
CA ILE A 100 -12.36 17.17 8.97
C ILE A 100 -11.20 17.43 9.95
N SER A 101 -10.78 16.39 10.65
CA SER A 101 -9.63 16.46 11.57
C SER A 101 -8.29 16.54 10.80
N PRO A 102 -7.22 17.11 11.37
CA PRO A 102 -5.87 16.94 10.82
C PRO A 102 -5.57 15.44 10.67
N PRO A 103 -4.95 14.96 9.56
CA PRO A 103 -4.05 15.66 8.63
C PRO A 103 -4.64 16.16 7.29
N LEU A 104 -5.88 15.80 6.91
CA LEU A 104 -6.55 16.31 5.69
C LEU A 104 -7.24 17.66 5.91
N GLY A 105 -7.85 17.83 7.08
CA GLY A 105 -8.60 19.03 7.43
C GLY A 105 -7.84 19.98 8.34
N PHE A 106 -8.55 21.03 8.78
CA PHE A 106 -8.03 22.02 9.71
C PHE A 106 -8.42 21.74 11.16
N GLY A 107 -9.44 20.90 11.38
CA GLY A 107 -10.05 20.67 12.69
C GLY A 107 -10.96 21.81 13.16
N LYS A 108 -11.84 21.48 14.12
CA LYS A 108 -12.91 22.37 14.60
C LYS A 108 -12.40 23.67 15.25
N LEU A 109 -11.20 23.63 15.84
CA LEU A 109 -10.56 24.73 16.55
C LEU A 109 -9.87 25.75 15.61
N CYS A 110 -9.80 25.49 14.29
CA CYS A 110 -9.09 26.39 13.38
C CYS A 110 -9.88 27.70 13.15
N PRO A 111 -9.25 28.88 13.35
CA PRO A 111 -9.86 30.17 13.02
C PRO A 111 -10.15 30.30 11.52
N HIS A 112 -11.29 30.91 11.17
CA HIS A 112 -11.73 31.07 9.78
C HIS A 112 -10.67 31.72 8.88
N ARG A 113 -9.97 32.75 9.37
CA ARG A 113 -8.94 33.46 8.62
C ARG A 113 -7.75 32.55 8.25
N VAL A 114 -7.36 31.65 9.15
CA VAL A 114 -6.26 30.69 8.91
C VAL A 114 -6.70 29.64 7.89
N ALA A 115 -7.93 29.13 8.03
CA ALA A 115 -8.52 28.19 7.08
C ALA A 115 -8.60 28.78 5.67
N CYS A 116 -9.11 30.01 5.51
CA CYS A 116 -9.16 30.69 4.22
C CYS A 116 -7.77 30.96 3.63
N LYS A 117 -6.83 31.47 4.44
CA LYS A 117 -5.44 31.69 3.98
C LYS A 117 -4.83 30.39 3.45
N ARG A 118 -5.07 29.28 4.17
CA ARG A 118 -4.57 27.95 3.78
C ARG A 118 -5.28 27.44 2.52
N LEU A 119 -6.60 27.60 2.41
CA LEU A 119 -7.36 27.25 1.20
C LEU A 119 -6.85 27.97 -0.04
N VAL A 120 -6.62 29.29 0.05
CA VAL A 120 -6.03 30.08 -1.05
C VAL A 120 -4.64 29.57 -1.41
N SER A 121 -3.82 29.20 -0.42
CA SER A 121 -2.49 28.64 -0.67
C SER A 121 -2.49 27.25 -1.33
N MET A 122 -3.61 26.51 -1.27
CA MET A 122 -3.76 25.23 -1.96
C MET A 122 -4.01 25.38 -3.47
N ASN A 123 -4.28 26.60 -3.94
CA ASN A 123 -4.44 26.96 -5.35
C ASN A 123 -5.41 26.02 -6.12
N MET A 124 -6.60 25.83 -5.55
CA MET A 124 -7.65 25.00 -6.13
C MET A 124 -8.34 25.74 -7.29
N PRO A 125 -8.57 25.09 -8.45
CA PRO A 125 -9.23 25.72 -9.57
C PRO A 125 -10.70 26.05 -9.22
N LEU A 126 -11.10 27.28 -9.52
CA LEU A 126 -12.45 27.78 -9.34
C LEU A 126 -13.14 27.88 -10.71
N ASN A 127 -14.38 27.41 -10.78
CA ASN A 127 -15.23 27.65 -11.94
C ASN A 127 -15.74 29.10 -11.95
N SER A 128 -16.23 29.54 -13.10
CA SER A 128 -16.75 30.91 -13.30
C SER A 128 -17.97 31.25 -12.43
N ASP A 129 -18.68 30.24 -11.93
CA ASP A 129 -19.83 30.34 -11.04
C ASP A 129 -19.45 30.33 -9.54
N GLY A 130 -18.15 30.30 -9.22
CA GLY A 130 -17.65 30.24 -7.84
C GLY A 130 -17.77 28.88 -7.17
N THR A 131 -18.01 27.81 -7.96
CA THR A 131 -17.99 26.42 -7.51
C THR A 131 -16.62 25.77 -7.73
N VAL A 132 -16.36 24.68 -7.01
CA VAL A 132 -15.17 23.84 -7.18
C VAL A 132 -15.57 22.39 -7.37
N ASN A 133 -14.77 21.65 -8.14
CA ASN A 133 -15.03 20.24 -8.44
C ASN A 133 -14.42 19.32 -7.37
N PHE A 134 -15.13 18.25 -7.00
CA PHE A 134 -14.69 17.25 -6.02
C PHE A 134 -13.27 16.75 -6.27
N ASN A 135 -12.98 16.25 -7.49
CA ASN A 135 -11.66 15.70 -7.83
C ASN A 135 -10.53 16.74 -7.68
N ALA A 136 -10.80 17.98 -8.07
CA ALA A 136 -9.84 19.06 -7.98
C ALA A 136 -9.58 19.46 -6.52
N THR A 137 -10.64 19.51 -5.71
CA THR A 137 -10.55 19.77 -4.27
C THR A 137 -9.78 18.67 -3.56
N LEU A 138 -10.15 17.40 -3.80
CA LEU A 138 -9.52 16.24 -3.19
C LEU A 138 -8.02 16.20 -3.50
N PHE A 139 -7.65 16.36 -4.77
CA PHE A 139 -6.25 16.38 -5.19
C PHE A 139 -5.45 17.51 -4.54
N ALA A 140 -6.02 18.73 -4.48
CA ALA A 140 -5.36 19.88 -3.87
C ALA A 140 -5.11 19.68 -2.36
N VAL A 141 -6.06 19.07 -1.64
CA VAL A 141 -5.93 18.78 -0.21
C VAL A 141 -4.88 17.70 0.02
N VAL A 142 -4.94 16.57 -0.70
CA VAL A 142 -3.96 15.48 -0.63
C VAL A 142 -2.54 15.99 -0.90
N ARG A 143 -2.36 16.76 -1.98
CA ARG A 143 -1.09 17.38 -2.35
C ARG A 143 -0.52 18.24 -1.22
N THR A 144 -1.38 19.04 -0.59
CA THR A 144 -1.01 19.96 0.49
C THR A 144 -0.62 19.20 1.76
N SER A 145 -1.37 18.17 2.13
CA SER A 145 -1.09 17.34 3.31
C SER A 145 0.22 16.55 3.16
N LEU A 146 0.51 16.05 1.96
CA LEU A 146 1.76 15.34 1.67
C LEU A 146 2.96 16.26 1.34
N LYS A 147 2.76 17.59 1.38
CA LYS A 147 3.78 18.61 1.01
C LYS A 147 4.41 18.38 -0.37
N ILE A 148 3.65 17.81 -1.31
CA ILE A 148 4.14 17.54 -2.67
C ILE A 148 4.17 18.88 -3.43
N LYS A 149 5.37 19.42 -3.63
CA LYS A 149 5.60 20.57 -4.49
C LYS A 149 5.68 20.11 -5.95
N THR A 150 4.55 20.02 -6.65
CA THR A 150 4.57 20.06 -8.12
C THR A 150 4.78 21.50 -8.57
N GLU A 151 6.04 21.92 -8.68
CA GLU A 151 6.39 23.16 -9.38
C GLU A 151 6.10 22.99 -10.88
N GLY A 152 5.17 23.80 -11.40
CA GLY A 152 5.27 24.35 -12.75
C GLY A 152 4.83 23.53 -13.98
N ARG A 153 4.15 22.36 -13.89
CA ARG A 153 3.80 21.62 -15.13
C ARG A 153 2.37 21.09 -15.33
N LEU A 154 1.42 21.33 -14.43
CA LEU A 154 0.01 20.90 -14.64
C LEU A 154 -0.94 21.97 -15.20
N TRP A 155 -0.52 23.23 -15.30
CA TRP A 155 -1.38 24.33 -15.81
C TRP A 155 -1.54 24.36 -17.35
N MET A 156 -0.96 23.41 -18.09
CA MET A 156 -1.00 23.38 -19.55
C MET A 156 -1.82 22.24 -20.16
N LEU A 157 -2.53 21.43 -19.37
CA LEU A 157 -3.27 20.26 -19.89
C LEU A 157 -4.74 20.14 -19.46
N LEU A 158 -5.34 21.19 -18.90
CA LEU A 158 -6.79 21.35 -18.75
C LEU A 158 -7.17 22.77 -19.15
#